data_AF-A0A8H9XCJ7-F1
#
_entry.id   AF-A0A8H9XCJ7-F1
#
_cell.length_a   1.000
_cell.length_b   1.000
_cell.length_c   1.000
_cell.angle_alpha   90.00
_cell.angle_beta   90.00
_cell.angle_gamma   90.00
#
_symmetry.space_group_name_H-M   'P 1'
#
loop_
_entity.id
_entity.type
_entity.pdbx_description
1 polymer ?
#
loop_
_entity_poly.entity_id
_entity_poly.type
_entity_poly.pdbx_seq_one_letter_code
_entity_poly.pdbx_strand_id
1 'polypeptide(L)'
;MAALAALAFTGAAQAQTAGQSRIGVPDKTEICLDVNGGRLPIVCKMSGGRLDQREDICTCPAGVRTSVAVCQPGQEAPPENVALNAVRREAARDGSLIGDTFEGKPICVAPRAG
;
A
#
# COMPACT_ATOMS: atom_id res chain seq x y z
N MET A 1 41.49 -13.34 39.34
CA MET A 1 41.62 -13.76 37.93
C MET A 1 40.32 -14.45 37.53
N ALA A 2 39.70 -13.91 36.47
CA ALA A 2 38.76 -14.50 35.52
C ALA A 2 37.54 -15.33 36.00
N ALA A 3 36.38 -14.95 35.43
CA ALA A 3 35.31 -15.79 34.87
C ALA A 3 33.91 -15.30 35.30
N LEU A 4 32.86 -15.20 34.48
CA LEU A 4 32.62 -15.35 33.05
C LEU A 4 31.18 -14.84 32.84
N ALA A 5 30.91 -14.32 31.64
CA ALA A 5 29.65 -13.71 31.23
C ALA A 5 28.44 -14.67 31.18
N ALA A 6 27.23 -14.10 31.29
CA ALA A 6 26.04 -14.64 30.61
C ALA A 6 25.00 -13.53 30.40
N LEU A 7 25.05 -12.89 29.22
CA LEU A 7 23.97 -12.08 28.68
C LEU A 7 22.84 -13.02 28.22
N ALA A 8 21.78 -13.14 29.02
CA ALA A 8 20.56 -13.81 28.58
C ALA A 8 19.72 -12.85 27.71
N PHE A 9 20.04 -12.78 26.42
CA PHE A 9 19.11 -12.22 25.43
C PHE A 9 17.98 -13.23 25.19
N THR A 10 16.87 -13.09 25.93
CA THR A 10 15.61 -13.73 25.56
C THR A 10 15.03 -12.99 24.35
N GLY A 11 15.48 -13.37 23.16
CA GLY A 11 14.85 -12.97 21.90
C GLY A 11 13.46 -13.60 21.81
N ALA A 12 12.42 -12.83 22.16
CA ALA A 12 11.06 -13.16 21.78
C ALA A 12 10.96 -13.00 20.26
N ALA A 13 11.12 -14.12 19.53
CA ALA A 13 10.73 -14.20 18.14
C ALA A 13 9.21 -14.00 18.08
N GLN A 14 8.76 -12.76 17.84
CA GLN A 14 7.40 -12.50 17.41
C GLN A 14 7.28 -13.04 15.97
N ALA A 15 7.02 -14.34 15.88
CA ALA A 15 6.42 -14.93 14.69
C ALA A 15 5.07 -14.24 14.52
N GLN A 16 5.03 -13.23 13.64
CA GLN A 16 3.78 -12.66 13.17
C GLN A 16 3.13 -13.76 12.33
N THR A 17 2.31 -14.58 12.98
CA THR A 17 1.35 -15.42 12.30
C THR A 17 0.53 -14.50 11.42
N ALA A 18 0.77 -14.56 10.11
CA ALA A 18 -0.16 -14.11 9.08
C ALA A 18 -1.41 -15.00 9.16
N GLY A 19 -2.13 -14.87 10.27
CA GLY A 19 -3.36 -15.56 10.57
C GLY A 19 -4.49 -14.74 10.00
N GLN A 20 -4.97 -15.16 8.83
CA GLN A 20 -6.39 -15.18 8.49
C GLN A 20 -7.17 -13.91 8.88
N SER A 21 -6.89 -12.79 8.20
CA SER A 21 -7.85 -11.69 8.18
C SER A 21 -9.08 -12.15 7.40
N ARG A 22 -10.25 -12.07 8.04
CA ARG A 22 -11.56 -12.06 7.39
C ARG A 22 -11.44 -11.20 6.12
N ILE A 23 -11.99 -11.65 4.99
CA ILE A 23 -12.01 -10.89 3.73
C ILE A 23 -12.90 -9.65 3.94
N GLY A 24 -12.37 -8.67 4.67
CA GLY A 24 -12.88 -7.32 4.76
C GLY A 24 -12.20 -6.50 3.68
N VAL A 25 -12.93 -5.55 3.11
CA VAL A 25 -12.33 -4.56 2.20
C VAL A 25 -11.19 -3.88 2.97
N PRO A 26 -9.96 -3.87 2.46
CA PRO A 26 -8.85 -3.28 3.19
C PRO A 26 -9.04 -1.77 3.32
N ASP A 27 -8.82 -1.20 4.52
CA ASP A 27 -8.98 0.25 4.76
C ASP A 27 -7.96 1.10 4.01
N LYS A 28 -6.87 0.47 3.58
CA LYS A 28 -5.80 1.06 2.78
C LYS A 28 -5.39 0.12 1.66
N THR A 29 -4.95 0.68 0.55
CA THR A 29 -4.43 -0.07 -0.59
C THR A 29 -3.24 0.67 -1.17
N GLU A 30 -2.47 -0.02 -2.00
CA GLU A 30 -1.43 0.60 -2.79
C GLU A 30 -1.95 0.92 -4.19
N ILE A 31 -1.49 2.05 -4.74
CA ILE A 31 -1.65 2.46 -6.13
C ILE A 31 -0.29 2.80 -6.73
N CYS A 32 -0.23 2.82 -8.07
CA CYS A 32 0.93 3.35 -8.78
C CYS A 32 0.63 4.79 -9.21
N LEU A 33 1.56 5.70 -8.92
CA LEU A 33 1.50 7.08 -9.40
C LEU A 33 2.65 7.36 -10.37
N ASP A 34 2.37 8.06 -11.47
CA ASP A 34 3.41 8.61 -12.33
C ASP A 34 4.05 9.86 -11.71
N VAL A 35 5.07 10.41 -12.38
CA VAL A 35 5.80 11.61 -11.93
C VAL A 35 4.95 12.88 -11.87
N ASN A 36 3.79 12.89 -12.53
CA ASN A 36 2.82 13.97 -12.50
C ASN A 36 1.72 13.77 -11.46
N GLY A 37 1.72 12.64 -10.73
CA GLY A 37 0.71 12.27 -9.75
C GLY A 37 -0.54 11.60 -10.35
N GLY A 38 -0.50 11.26 -11.64
CA GLY A 38 -1.55 10.49 -12.31
C GLY A 38 -1.48 9.01 -11.96
N ARG A 39 -2.62 8.31 -11.95
CA ARG A 39 -2.66 6.88 -11.63
C ARG A 39 -2.21 6.03 -12.80
N LEU A 40 -1.36 5.05 -12.51
CA LEU A 40 -0.91 4.02 -13.44
C LEU A 40 -1.50 2.64 -13.08
N PRO A 41 -1.64 1.74 -14.06
CA PRO A 41 -2.04 0.37 -13.79
C PRO A 41 -0.95 -0.36 -12.99
N ILE A 42 -1.38 -1.14 -12.00
CA ILE A 42 -0.53 -2.10 -11.31
C ILE A 42 -0.32 -3.30 -12.23
N VAL A 43 0.93 -3.71 -12.44
CA VAL A 43 1.24 -4.88 -13.27
C VAL A 43 1.62 -6.04 -12.37
N CYS A 44 0.76 -7.06 -12.34
CA CYS A 44 0.99 -8.30 -11.59
C CYS A 44 1.48 -9.39 -12.52
N LYS A 45 2.60 -10.02 -12.16
CA LYS A 45 3.13 -11.20 -12.87
C LYS A 45 2.71 -12.45 -12.12
N MET A 46 1.90 -13.29 -12.76
CA MET A 46 1.59 -14.64 -12.29
C MET A 46 2.73 -15.59 -12.71
N SER A 47 3.37 -16.23 -11.75
CA SER A 47 4.38 -17.27 -12.02
C SER A 47 3.67 -18.54 -12.50
N GLY A 48 3.81 -18.89 -13.79
CA GLY A 48 3.06 -19.97 -14.45
C GLY A 48 3.43 -21.41 -14.07
N GLY A 49 4.07 -21.65 -12.92
CA GLY A 49 4.54 -22.97 -12.51
C GLY A 49 3.69 -23.58 -11.39
N ARG A 50 3.18 -24.82 -11.57
CA ARG A 50 2.45 -25.56 -10.51
C ARG A 50 3.27 -25.80 -9.23
N LEU A 51 4.59 -25.65 -9.29
CA LEU A 51 5.52 -25.90 -8.18
C LEU A 51 5.95 -24.62 -7.45
N ASP A 52 5.65 -23.44 -7.99
CA ASP A 52 6.03 -22.15 -7.42
C ASP A 52 4.76 -21.35 -7.12
N GLN A 53 4.12 -21.65 -5.99
CA GLN A 53 2.97 -20.89 -5.47
C GLN A 53 3.37 -19.49 -4.94
N ARG A 54 4.58 -19.01 -5.26
CA ARG A 54 5.08 -17.78 -4.66
C ARG A 54 4.50 -16.57 -5.38
N GLU A 55 3.45 -16.07 -4.74
CA GLU A 55 3.03 -14.68 -4.63
C GLU A 55 2.83 -13.97 -5.97
N ASP A 56 1.62 -13.47 -6.24
CA ASP A 56 1.40 -12.53 -7.34
C ASP A 56 2.25 -11.28 -7.10
N ILE A 57 3.41 -11.18 -7.76
CA ILE A 57 4.30 -10.03 -7.62
C ILE A 57 3.73 -8.90 -8.46
N CYS A 58 2.97 -8.03 -7.80
CA CYS A 58 2.49 -6.77 -8.35
C CYS A 58 3.54 -5.69 -8.21
N THR A 59 3.84 -4.98 -9.30
CA THR A 59 4.82 -3.89 -9.32
C THR A 59 4.28 -2.65 -10.05
N CYS A 60 4.90 -1.50 -9.77
CA CYS A 60 4.67 -0.23 -10.47
C CYS A 60 5.86 0.03 -11.41
N PRO A 61 5.84 -0.49 -12.66
CA PRO A 61 7.04 -0.47 -13.50
C PRO A 61 7.44 0.94 -13.98
N ALA A 62 6.48 1.86 -14.10
CA ALA A 62 6.70 3.22 -14.60
C ALA A 62 6.32 4.31 -13.58
N GLY A 63 6.18 3.95 -12.30
CA GLY A 63 5.69 4.86 -11.28
C GLY A 63 6.14 4.51 -9.87
N VAL A 64 5.71 5.32 -8.91
CA VAL A 64 5.96 5.13 -7.49
C VAL A 64 4.78 4.39 -6.87
N ARG A 65 5.09 3.41 -6.03
CA ARG A 65 4.09 2.71 -5.21
C ARG A 65 3.70 3.62 -4.05
N THR A 66 2.42 3.93 -3.94
CA THR A 66 1.89 4.89 -2.98
C THR A 66 0.74 4.27 -2.20
N SER A 67 0.79 4.36 -0.87
CA SER A 67 -0.31 3.94 0.01
C SER A 67 -1.44 4.96 -0.02
N VAL A 68 -2.69 4.52 -0.12
CA VAL A 68 -3.87 5.40 -0.16
C VAL A 68 -5.04 4.74 0.55
N ALA A 69 -5.92 5.57 1.13
CA ALA A 69 -7.09 5.07 1.83
C ALA A 69 -8.13 4.54 0.84
N VAL A 70 -8.84 3.48 1.22
CA VAL A 70 -10.06 3.08 0.51
C VAL A 70 -11.22 3.94 1.03
N CYS A 71 -12.04 4.45 0.10
CA CYS A 71 -13.16 5.30 0.47
C CYS A 71 -14.13 4.54 1.39
N GLN A 72 -14.48 5.16 2.51
CA GLN A 72 -15.43 4.58 3.46
C GLN A 72 -16.85 4.57 2.87
N PRO A 73 -17.78 3.76 3.41
CA PRO A 73 -19.17 3.77 2.96
C PRO A 73 -19.76 5.18 2.94
N GLY A 74 -20.32 5.60 1.80
CA GLY A 74 -20.88 6.94 1.60
C GLY A 74 -19.86 8.04 1.25
N GLN A 75 -18.56 7.73 1.15
CA GLN A 75 -17.57 8.61 0.57
C GLN A 75 -17.36 8.30 -0.91
N GLU A 76 -17.13 9.35 -1.70
CA GLU A 76 -16.77 9.23 -3.11
C GLU A 76 -15.30 9.61 -3.30
N ALA A 77 -14.61 8.85 -4.15
CA ALA A 77 -13.27 9.20 -4.56
C ALA A 77 -13.30 10.54 -5.32
N PRO A 78 -12.31 11.43 -5.08
CA PRO A 78 -12.20 12.66 -5.86
C PRO A 78 -12.15 12.36 -7.37
N PRO A 79 -12.81 13.17 -8.22
CA PRO A 79 -12.82 12.94 -9.66
C PRO A 79 -11.40 13.05 -10.22
N GLU A 80 -11.02 12.10 -11.08
CA GLU A 80 -9.71 12.09 -11.72
C GLU A 80 -9.55 13.31 -12.64
N ASN A 81 -8.66 14.24 -12.28
CA ASN A 81 -8.38 15.46 -13.03
C ASN A 81 -6.94 15.96 -12.79
N VAL A 82 -6.53 16.97 -13.56
CA VAL A 82 -5.16 17.53 -13.50
C VAL A 82 -4.84 18.17 -12.13
N ALA A 83 -5.82 18.80 -11.47
CA ALA A 83 -5.63 19.42 -10.17
C ALA A 83 -5.37 18.36 -9.08
N LEU A 84 -6.13 17.27 -9.10
CA LEU A 84 -5.92 16.12 -8.21
C LEU A 84 -4.53 15.50 -8.43
N ASN A 85 -4.11 15.35 -9.68
CA ASN A 85 -2.77 14.84 -9.99
C ASN A 85 -1.68 15.75 -9.40
N ALA A 86 -1.82 17.07 -9.51
CA ALA A 86 -0.87 18.01 -8.93
C ALA A 86 -0.77 17.88 -7.41
N VAL A 87 -1.90 17.69 -6.71
CA VAL A 87 -1.91 17.45 -5.26
C VAL A 87 -1.27 16.11 -4.92
N ARG A 88 -1.62 15.04 -5.63
CA ARG A 88 -1.03 13.71 -5.42
C ARG A 88 0.48 13.71 -5.63
N ARG A 89 0.98 14.41 -6.65
CA ARG A 89 2.42 14.55 -6.90
C ARG A 89 3.17 15.15 -5.72
N GLU A 90 2.56 16.13 -5.06
CA GLU A 90 3.18 16.79 -3.91
C GLU A 90 3.05 15.95 -2.64
N ALA A 91 1.85 15.46 -2.35
CA ALA A 91 1.56 14.69 -1.15
C ALA A 91 2.29 13.34 -1.13
N ALA A 92 2.27 12.60 -2.25
CA ALA A 92 2.82 11.24 -2.33
C ALA A 92 4.35 11.17 -2.37
N ARG A 93 5.07 12.27 -2.13
CA ARG A 93 6.55 12.28 -2.10
C ARG A 93 7.13 11.38 -1.01
N ASP A 94 6.38 11.17 0.06
CA ASP A 94 6.72 10.25 1.16
C ASP A 94 6.24 8.80 0.90
N GLY A 95 5.60 8.55 -0.25
CA GLY A 95 5.02 7.25 -0.61
C GLY A 95 3.62 7.01 -0.03
N SER A 96 2.94 8.04 0.48
CA SER A 96 1.63 7.93 1.10
C SER A 96 0.68 9.06 0.65
N LEU A 97 -0.61 8.75 0.58
CA LEU A 97 -1.71 9.70 0.46
C LEU A 97 -2.68 9.60 1.66
N ILE A 98 -2.28 8.87 2.70
CA ILE A 98 -3.11 8.61 3.87
C ILE A 98 -3.23 9.89 4.69
N GLY A 99 -4.47 10.39 4.81
CA GLY A 99 -4.77 11.62 5.54
C GLY A 99 -4.68 12.89 4.69
N ASP A 100 -4.18 12.79 3.47
CA ASP A 100 -4.15 13.90 2.52
C ASP A 100 -5.55 14.24 2.02
N THR A 101 -5.71 15.50 1.64
CA THR A 101 -7.00 16.04 1.21
C THR A 101 -6.89 16.77 -0.13
N PHE A 102 -7.99 16.74 -0.88
CA PHE A 102 -8.19 17.49 -2.11
C PHE A 102 -9.56 18.19 -2.00
N GLU A 103 -9.58 19.51 -2.19
CA GLU A 103 -10.80 20.33 -2.06
C GLU A 103 -11.54 20.13 -0.71
N GLY A 104 -10.77 19.94 0.38
CA GLY A 104 -11.32 19.71 1.71
C GLY A 104 -11.90 18.30 1.94
N LYS A 105 -11.78 17.39 0.97
CA LYS A 105 -12.20 15.99 1.08
C LYS A 105 -10.97 15.07 1.17
N PRO A 106 -11.04 13.96 1.92
CA PRO A 106 -9.94 12.99 1.97
C PRO A 106 -9.67 12.38 0.59
N ILE A 107 -8.39 12.22 0.26
CA ILE A 107 -7.98 11.48 -0.93
C ILE A 107 -8.16 9.99 -0.62
N CYS A 108 -9.08 9.36 -1.34
CA CYS A 108 -9.33 7.94 -1.24
C CYS A 108 -9.54 7.33 -2.63
N VAL A 109 -9.42 6.02 -2.72
CA VAL A 109 -9.76 5.25 -3.91
C VAL A 109 -10.99 4.41 -3.68
N ALA A 110 -11.80 4.25 -4.72
CA ALA A 110 -12.96 3.37 -4.67
C ALA A 110 -12.51 1.94 -4.30
N PRO A 111 -13.30 1.20 -3.50
CA PRO A 111 -13.07 -0.21 -3.26
C PRO A 111 -12.94 -0.97 -4.58
N ARG A 112 -12.01 -1.92 -4.65
CA ARG A 112 -11.98 -2.86 -5.77
C ARG A 112 -13.24 -3.73 -5.65
N ALA A 113 -14.08 -3.73 -6.69
CA ALA A 113 -15.12 -4.74 -6.80
C ALA A 113 -14.40 -6.11 -6.89
N GLY A 114 -14.70 -7.00 -5.94
CA GLY A 114 -14.27 -8.39 -5.97
C GLY A 114 -15.06 -9.19 -6.98
#